data_AF-A0A1V4LXM7-F1
#
_entry.id   AF-A0A1V4LXM7-F1
#
_cell.length_a   1.000
_cell.length_b   1.000
_cell.length_c   1.000
_cell.angle_alpha   90.00
_cell.angle_beta   90.00
_cell.angle_gamma   90.00
#
_symmetry.space_group_name_H-M   'P 1'
#
loop_
_entity.id
_entity.type
_entity.pdbx_description
1 polymer ?
#
loop_
_entity_poly.entity_id
_entity_poly.type
_entity_poly.pdbx_seq_one_letter_code
_entity_poly.pdbx_strand_id
1 'polypeptide(L)'
;MTLLSFLGAKIKDPFHHALQENALSDVDSEILLSWLESDAPWNLKIAEFYQQYEFNFKGLELPDSIARIFSKESISGIKEDIEQLFLVELSDKVDISAHKLIKNQSIEMHNDFVPRQETHRVLIQLNRGWVDANGGVLMIFFDSTPGNVSSSFMPLHNTAFAFEISPRSFHAVSTINSGERFTIVLSFFKAEK
;
A
#
# COMPACT_ATOMS: atom_id res chain seq x y z
N MET A 1 -1.79 21.38 -4.88
CA MET A 1 -1.63 19.92 -4.82
C MET A 1 -0.42 19.69 -3.92
N THR A 2 -0.64 19.29 -2.67
CA THR A 2 0.46 18.91 -1.80
C THR A 2 0.44 17.40 -1.78
N LEU A 3 1.39 16.82 -2.51
CA LEU A 3 1.53 15.39 -2.68
C LEU A 3 2.24 14.79 -1.47
N LEU A 4 2.03 13.48 -1.30
CA LEU A 4 2.87 12.55 -0.57
C LEU A 4 4.32 13.05 -0.63
N SER A 5 4.98 13.17 0.51
CA SER A 5 6.39 13.56 0.59
C SER A 5 6.98 12.75 1.73
N PHE A 6 7.86 11.82 1.41
CA PHE A 6 8.62 11.07 2.41
C PHE A 6 9.82 11.87 2.96
N LEU A 7 9.89 13.18 2.66
CA LEU A 7 10.99 14.04 3.06
C LEU A 7 11.10 14.08 4.60
N GLY A 8 12.14 13.43 5.14
CA GLY A 8 12.39 13.29 6.57
C GLY A 8 11.92 11.96 7.20
N ALA A 9 11.25 11.10 6.43
CA ALA A 9 10.92 9.76 6.89
C ALA A 9 12.21 8.92 7.08
N LYS A 10 12.30 8.21 8.20
CA LYS A 10 13.47 7.37 8.51
C LYS A 10 13.24 5.96 8.03
N ILE A 11 14.19 5.44 7.25
CA ILE A 11 14.28 4.01 6.94
C ILE A 11 14.49 3.23 8.23
N LYS A 12 13.70 2.18 8.43
CA LYS A 12 13.76 1.30 9.60
C LYS A 12 14.21 -0.11 9.21
N ASP A 13 14.75 -0.83 10.19
CA ASP A 13 14.94 -2.29 10.18
C ASP A 13 13.62 -3.00 10.50
N PRO A 14 13.39 -4.27 10.10
CA PRO A 14 14.37 -5.28 9.65
C PRO A 14 14.63 -5.32 8.13
N PHE A 15 13.85 -4.57 7.37
CA PHE A 15 14.10 -4.27 5.95
C PHE A 15 13.67 -2.84 5.69
N HIS A 16 14.27 -2.21 4.68
CA HIS A 16 14.07 -0.79 4.44
C HIS A 16 12.60 -0.45 4.20
N HIS A 17 12.00 0.25 5.17
CA HIS A 17 10.65 0.75 5.10
C HIS A 17 10.50 2.10 5.81
N ALA A 18 9.47 2.84 5.44
CA ALA A 18 9.14 4.13 6.00
C ALA A 18 7.62 4.33 6.10
N LEU A 19 7.21 5.23 6.98
CA LEU A 19 5.82 5.65 7.15
C LEU A 19 5.69 7.14 6.93
N GLN A 20 4.55 7.53 6.37
CA GLN A 20 4.19 8.92 6.16
C GLN A 20 2.71 9.11 6.48
N GLU A 21 2.40 10.05 7.37
CA GLU A 21 1.03 10.51 7.60
C GLU A 21 0.66 11.57 6.56
N ASN A 22 -0.64 11.75 6.31
CA ASN A 22 -1.16 12.70 5.33
C ASN A 22 -0.60 12.43 3.91
N ALA A 23 -0.72 11.18 3.48
CA ALA A 23 -0.22 10.68 2.20
C ALA A 23 -0.82 11.43 0.98
N LEU A 24 -2.08 11.80 1.09
CA LEU A 24 -2.82 12.61 0.12
C LEU A 24 -3.32 13.88 0.81
N SER A 25 -3.77 14.87 0.02
CA SER A 25 -4.52 15.97 0.60
C SER A 25 -5.82 15.45 1.25
N ASP A 26 -6.29 16.08 2.33
CA ASP A 26 -7.53 15.67 3.01
C ASP A 26 -8.72 15.58 2.05
N VAL A 27 -8.78 16.46 1.05
CA VAL A 27 -9.83 16.43 0.02
C VAL A 27 -9.70 15.19 -0.86
N ASP A 28 -8.48 14.88 -1.32
CA ASP A 28 -8.23 13.74 -2.20
C ASP A 28 -8.42 12.40 -1.46
N SER A 29 -7.99 12.29 -0.19
CA SER A 29 -8.15 11.08 0.61
C SER A 29 -9.62 10.76 0.86
N GLU A 30 -10.44 11.78 1.12
CA GLU A 30 -11.87 11.66 1.34
C GLU A 30 -12.65 11.32 0.07
N ILE A 31 -12.32 11.96 -1.06
CA ILE A 31 -12.90 11.63 -2.37
C ILE A 31 -12.61 10.18 -2.73
N LEU A 32 -11.34 9.78 -2.60
CA LEU A 32 -10.91 8.44 -2.96
C LEU A 32 -11.54 7.38 -2.07
N LEU A 33 -11.58 7.62 -0.76
CA LEU A 33 -12.24 6.69 0.17
C LEU A 33 -13.73 6.55 -0.11
N SER A 34 -14.43 7.66 -0.33
CA SER A 34 -15.88 7.62 -0.62
C SER A 34 -16.18 6.81 -1.88
N TRP A 35 -15.32 6.91 -2.90
CA TRP A 35 -15.43 6.09 -4.11
C TRP A 35 -15.12 4.61 -3.86
N LEU A 36 -14.10 4.30 -3.06
CA LEU A 36 -13.77 2.91 -2.68
C LEU A 36 -14.90 2.22 -1.91
N GLU A 37 -15.61 2.97 -1.06
CA GLU A 37 -16.75 2.48 -0.25
C GLU A 37 -18.02 2.21 -1.09
N SER A 38 -18.19 2.87 -2.23
CA SER A 38 -19.45 2.89 -2.98
C SER A 38 -19.37 2.26 -4.36
N ASP A 39 -18.55 2.82 -5.25
CA ASP A 39 -18.62 2.58 -6.69
C ASP A 39 -17.46 1.73 -7.24
N ALA A 40 -16.42 1.50 -6.43
CA ALA A 40 -15.24 0.78 -6.90
C ALA A 40 -15.54 -0.67 -7.31
N PRO A 41 -14.96 -1.17 -8.43
CA PRO A 41 -15.33 -2.44 -9.04
C PRO A 41 -14.63 -3.63 -8.36
N TRP A 42 -14.97 -3.88 -7.10
CA TRP A 42 -14.38 -4.93 -6.28
C TRP A 42 -14.63 -6.33 -6.84
N ASN A 43 -13.56 -7.10 -7.03
CA ASN A 43 -13.64 -8.52 -7.39
C ASN A 43 -12.96 -9.36 -6.32
N LEU A 44 -13.62 -10.44 -5.87
CA LEU A 44 -13.02 -11.35 -4.92
C LEU A 44 -11.90 -12.18 -5.58
N LYS A 45 -10.69 -12.06 -5.04
CA LYS A 45 -9.56 -12.91 -5.38
C LYS A 45 -9.28 -13.88 -4.24
N ILE A 46 -9.11 -15.14 -4.59
CA ILE A 46 -8.66 -16.20 -3.70
C ILE A 46 -7.31 -16.68 -4.22
N ALA A 47 -6.29 -16.63 -3.39
CA ALA A 47 -4.94 -17.12 -3.65
C ALA A 47 -4.51 -18.05 -2.51
N GLU A 48 -3.32 -18.66 -2.62
CA GLU A 48 -2.84 -19.63 -1.62
C GLU A 48 -2.66 -19.01 -0.23
N PHE A 49 -2.25 -17.73 -0.15
CA PHE A 49 -1.90 -17.05 1.10
C PHE A 49 -2.81 -15.87 1.45
N TYR A 50 -3.88 -15.63 0.68
CA TYR A 50 -4.87 -14.59 0.99
C TYR A 50 -6.22 -14.83 0.31
N GLN A 51 -7.24 -14.20 0.90
CA GLN A 51 -8.51 -13.93 0.25
C GLN A 51 -8.80 -12.44 0.44
N GLN A 52 -8.91 -11.69 -0.66
CA GLN A 52 -9.17 -10.25 -0.63
C GLN A 52 -10.02 -9.82 -1.81
N TYR A 53 -10.71 -8.68 -1.70
CA TYR A 53 -11.26 -8.01 -2.86
C TYR A 53 -10.19 -7.12 -3.48
N GLU A 54 -10.07 -7.14 -4.80
CA GLU A 54 -9.07 -6.34 -5.51
C GLU A 54 -9.56 -5.90 -6.89
N PHE A 55 -8.92 -4.86 -7.41
CA PHE A 55 -8.92 -4.50 -8.83
C PHE A 55 -7.63 -3.75 -9.18
N ASN A 56 -7.26 -3.78 -10.45
CA ASN A 56 -6.16 -2.99 -11.00
C ASN A 56 -6.71 -1.79 -11.76
N PHE A 57 -6.06 -0.63 -11.65
CA PHE A 57 -6.49 0.61 -12.30
C PHE A 57 -6.30 0.57 -13.83
N LYS A 58 -5.44 -0.32 -14.33
CA LYS A 58 -5.14 -0.47 -15.75
C LYS A 58 -6.39 -0.88 -16.53
N GLY A 59 -6.76 -0.04 -17.49
CA GLY A 59 -7.90 -0.28 -18.37
C GLY A 59 -9.26 0.02 -17.74
N LEU A 60 -9.30 0.61 -16.54
CA LEU A 60 -10.53 1.10 -15.95
C LEU A 60 -10.82 2.52 -16.41
N GLU A 61 -12.10 2.80 -16.70
CA GLU A 61 -12.61 4.15 -16.82
C GLU A 61 -12.87 4.69 -15.41
N LEU A 62 -11.99 5.57 -14.94
CA LEU A 62 -12.08 6.17 -13.61
C LEU A 62 -12.90 7.47 -13.68
N PRO A 63 -13.69 7.81 -12.64
CA PRO A 63 -14.25 9.14 -12.52
C PRO A 63 -13.13 10.21 -12.55
N ASP A 64 -13.39 11.38 -13.16
CA ASP A 64 -12.39 12.46 -13.30
C ASP A 64 -11.74 12.86 -11.96
N SER A 65 -12.53 12.84 -10.88
CA SER A 65 -12.05 13.14 -9.53
C SER A 65 -11.00 12.13 -9.05
N ILE A 66 -11.14 10.85 -9.40
CA ILE A 66 -10.21 9.77 -9.08
C ILE A 66 -9.02 9.77 -10.04
N ALA A 67 -9.29 9.95 -11.33
CA ALA A 67 -8.25 10.03 -12.37
C ALA A 67 -7.26 11.17 -12.08
N ARG A 68 -7.73 12.31 -11.56
CA ARG A 68 -6.87 13.43 -11.15
C ARG A 68 -5.90 13.06 -10.02
N ILE A 69 -6.31 12.23 -9.06
CA ILE A 69 -5.47 11.83 -7.92
C ILE A 69 -4.29 10.98 -8.40
N PHE A 70 -4.52 10.14 -9.41
CA PHE A 70 -3.51 9.29 -10.04
C PHE A 70 -3.02 9.85 -11.38
N SER A 71 -2.99 11.17 -11.51
CA SER A 71 -2.46 11.82 -12.71
C SER A 71 -0.98 11.49 -12.93
N LYS A 72 -0.49 11.63 -14.16
CA LYS A 72 0.93 11.41 -14.47
C LYS A 72 1.86 12.25 -13.58
N GLU A 73 1.48 13.50 -13.30
CA GLU A 73 2.23 14.40 -12.44
C GLU A 73 2.27 13.88 -10.99
N SER A 74 1.12 13.45 -10.47
CA SER A 74 1.02 12.87 -9.12
C SER A 74 1.85 11.59 -8.97
N ILE A 75 1.80 10.71 -9.96
CA ILE A 75 2.59 9.46 -9.96
C ILE A 75 4.09 9.76 -10.09
N SER A 76 4.49 10.74 -10.91
CA SER A 76 5.89 11.17 -11.01
C SER A 76 6.40 11.71 -9.68
N GLY A 77 5.62 12.54 -8.99
CA GLY A 77 5.99 13.05 -7.66
C GLY A 77 6.22 11.92 -6.65
N ILE A 78 5.27 10.97 -6.55
CA ILE A 78 5.43 9.81 -5.65
C ILE A 78 6.66 8.99 -6.04
N LYS A 79 6.90 8.77 -7.34
CA LYS A 79 8.08 8.06 -7.83
C LYS A 79 9.36 8.74 -7.35
N GLU A 80 9.48 10.05 -7.56
CA GLU A 80 10.65 10.84 -7.14
C GLU A 80 10.89 10.77 -5.63
N ASP A 81 9.83 10.77 -4.81
CA ASP A 81 9.97 10.59 -3.37
C ASP A 81 10.51 9.20 -3.01
N ILE A 82 10.06 8.14 -3.69
CA ILE A 82 10.56 6.78 -3.45
C ILE A 82 12.02 6.65 -3.90
N GLU A 83 12.39 7.24 -5.05
CA GLU A 83 13.77 7.30 -5.52
C GLU A 83 14.69 7.98 -4.51
N GLN A 84 14.26 9.13 -3.95
CA GLN A 84 15.00 9.85 -2.93
C GLN A 84 15.05 9.09 -1.60
N LEU A 85 13.94 8.49 -1.18
CA LEU A 85 13.84 7.76 0.08
C LEU A 85 14.77 6.54 0.09
N PHE A 86 14.79 5.76 -0.98
CA PHE A 86 15.56 4.51 -1.07
C PHE A 86 16.88 4.64 -1.83
N LEU A 87 17.23 5.83 -2.31
CA LEU A 87 18.43 6.11 -3.09
C LEU A 87 18.55 5.19 -4.31
N VAL A 88 17.48 5.11 -5.09
CA VAL A 88 17.32 4.21 -6.24
C VAL A 88 16.81 4.96 -7.47
N GLU A 89 16.99 4.37 -8.65
CA GLU A 89 16.38 4.83 -9.89
C GLU A 89 15.27 3.85 -10.31
N LEU A 90 14.07 4.37 -10.54
CA LEU A 90 12.88 3.62 -10.91
C LEU A 90 12.52 3.89 -12.37
N SER A 91 11.96 2.88 -13.02
CA SER A 91 11.36 3.04 -14.34
C SER A 91 10.09 3.90 -14.26
N ASP A 92 9.61 4.36 -15.42
CA ASP A 92 8.30 5.06 -15.50
C ASP A 92 7.11 4.11 -15.39
N LYS A 93 7.35 2.80 -15.30
CA LYS A 93 6.29 1.82 -15.08
C LYS A 93 5.89 1.85 -13.60
N VAL A 94 4.59 2.10 -13.37
CA VAL A 94 3.95 1.99 -12.06
C VAL A 94 2.65 1.21 -12.24
N ASP A 95 2.48 0.15 -11.45
CA ASP A 95 1.22 -0.59 -11.38
C ASP A 95 0.43 -0.12 -10.16
N ILE A 96 -0.85 0.20 -10.34
CA ILE A 96 -1.73 0.68 -9.26
C ILE A 96 -2.89 -0.30 -9.10
N SER A 97 -3.09 -0.79 -7.88
CA SER A 97 -4.25 -1.60 -7.49
C SER A 97 -4.89 -1.06 -6.21
N ALA A 98 -6.13 -1.46 -5.97
CA ALA A 98 -6.78 -1.27 -4.69
C ALA A 98 -7.16 -2.62 -4.11
N HIS A 99 -6.97 -2.78 -2.80
CA HIS A 99 -7.33 -3.97 -2.03
C HIS A 99 -8.38 -3.60 -0.98
N LYS A 100 -9.33 -4.49 -0.76
CA LYS A 100 -10.31 -4.44 0.33
C LYS A 100 -10.31 -5.77 1.09
N LEU A 101 -10.08 -5.70 2.40
CA LEU A 101 -10.28 -6.82 3.31
C LEU A 101 -11.53 -6.61 4.16
N ILE A 102 -12.33 -7.66 4.31
CA ILE A 102 -13.52 -7.69 5.17
C ILE A 102 -13.33 -8.70 6.31
N LYS A 103 -14.30 -8.73 7.23
CA LYS A 103 -14.30 -9.64 8.39
C LYS A 103 -13.88 -11.08 8.03
N ASN A 104 -13.01 -11.63 8.88
CA ASN A 104 -12.35 -12.93 8.79
C ASN A 104 -11.28 -13.08 7.71
N GLN A 105 -11.05 -12.07 6.86
CA GLN A 105 -9.93 -12.10 5.91
C GLN A 105 -8.63 -11.65 6.58
N SER A 106 -7.52 -12.21 6.11
CA SER A 106 -6.15 -11.88 6.49
C SER A 106 -5.25 -12.03 5.27
N ILE A 107 -4.03 -11.50 5.36
CA ILE A 107 -2.96 -11.81 4.42
C ILE A 107 -1.88 -12.51 5.23
N GLU A 108 -1.59 -13.76 4.88
CA GLU A 108 -0.57 -14.53 5.57
C GLU A 108 0.83 -13.96 5.32
N MET A 109 1.81 -14.40 6.11
CA MET A 109 3.18 -13.92 6.01
C MET A 109 3.80 -14.24 4.65
N HIS A 110 4.28 -13.20 3.96
CA HIS A 110 4.91 -13.26 2.65
C HIS A 110 5.92 -12.12 2.50
N ASN A 111 6.65 -12.02 1.38
CA ASN A 111 7.66 -10.98 1.18
C ASN A 111 7.56 -10.23 -0.16
N ASP A 112 6.52 -10.48 -0.96
CA ASP A 112 6.32 -9.93 -2.31
C ASP A 112 7.44 -10.19 -3.34
N PHE A 113 8.52 -10.86 -2.95
CA PHE A 113 9.71 -10.92 -3.78
C PHE A 113 9.54 -11.92 -4.93
N VAL A 114 9.53 -11.38 -6.15
CA VAL A 114 9.68 -12.15 -7.37
C VAL A 114 10.84 -11.58 -8.19
N PRO A 115 11.84 -12.38 -8.58
CA PRO A 115 13.00 -11.88 -9.32
C PRO A 115 12.60 -11.11 -10.59
N ARG A 116 13.20 -9.93 -10.78
CA ARG A 116 12.99 -9.03 -11.93
C ARG A 116 11.57 -8.46 -12.07
N GLN A 117 10.77 -8.48 -11.00
CA GLN A 117 9.47 -7.81 -10.96
C GLN A 117 9.55 -6.49 -10.18
N GLU A 118 8.45 -6.07 -9.55
CA GLU A 118 8.43 -4.90 -8.70
C GLU A 118 9.49 -4.97 -7.60
N THR A 119 9.97 -3.81 -7.20
CA THR A 119 11.10 -3.67 -6.27
C THR A 119 10.78 -2.77 -5.10
N HIS A 120 9.78 -1.90 -5.24
CA HIS A 120 9.34 -1.01 -4.17
C HIS A 120 7.82 -0.95 -4.22
N ARG A 121 7.22 -0.78 -3.04
CA ARG A 121 5.78 -0.69 -2.90
C ARG A 121 5.40 0.40 -1.92
N VAL A 122 4.33 1.11 -2.26
CA VAL A 122 3.68 2.08 -1.39
C VAL A 122 2.26 1.60 -1.13
N LEU A 123 1.90 1.48 0.15
CA LEU A 123 0.58 1.12 0.63
C LEU A 123 -0.05 2.36 1.25
N ILE A 124 -1.11 2.91 0.65
CA ILE A 124 -1.88 4.02 1.22
C ILE A 124 -3.14 3.47 1.86
N GLN A 125 -3.25 3.63 3.18
CA GLN A 125 -4.38 3.20 3.98
C GLN A 125 -5.49 4.25 3.95
N LEU A 126 -6.71 3.85 3.63
CA LEU A 126 -7.87 4.75 3.56
C LEU A 126 -9.02 4.15 4.36
N ASN A 127 -9.10 4.44 5.66
CA ASN A 127 -10.07 3.78 6.54
C ASN A 127 -10.66 4.76 7.56
N ARG A 128 -11.99 4.95 7.56
CA ARG A 128 -12.66 5.81 8.56
C ARG A 128 -12.73 5.11 9.91
N GLY A 129 -12.32 5.82 10.97
CA GLY A 129 -12.58 5.42 12.36
C GLY A 129 -11.96 4.09 12.79
N TRP A 130 -10.83 3.69 12.21
CA TRP A 130 -10.19 2.41 12.52
C TRP A 130 -9.63 2.38 13.94
N VAL A 131 -9.92 1.31 14.68
CA VAL A 131 -9.45 1.07 16.05
C VAL A 131 -8.84 -0.33 16.19
N ASP A 132 -8.09 -0.58 17.26
CA ASP A 132 -7.38 -1.85 17.49
C ASP A 132 -8.30 -3.08 17.40
N ALA A 133 -9.54 -2.96 17.88
CA ALA A 133 -10.52 -4.04 17.86
C ALA A 133 -10.89 -4.50 16.43
N ASN A 134 -10.71 -3.65 15.41
CA ASN A 134 -10.99 -4.01 14.02
C ASN A 134 -10.00 -5.03 13.44
N GLY A 135 -8.79 -5.15 14.00
CA GLY A 135 -7.71 -5.94 13.40
C GLY A 135 -7.15 -5.29 12.12
N GLY A 136 -6.68 -6.10 11.16
CA GLY A 136 -6.14 -5.56 9.89
C GLY A 136 -4.80 -4.85 10.03
N VAL A 137 -4.04 -5.22 11.05
CA VAL A 137 -2.77 -4.60 11.40
C VAL A 137 -1.69 -5.09 10.44
N LEU A 138 -0.94 -4.17 9.83
CA LEU A 138 0.24 -4.51 9.06
C LEU A 138 1.35 -4.91 10.03
N MET A 139 1.82 -6.15 9.95
CA MET A 139 2.87 -6.69 10.80
C MET A 139 4.14 -6.90 9.99
N ILE A 140 5.27 -6.48 10.55
CA ILE A 140 6.60 -6.58 9.95
C ILE A 140 7.43 -7.57 10.77
N PHE A 141 8.12 -8.50 10.11
CA PHE A 141 8.84 -9.59 10.75
C PHE A 141 10.34 -9.49 10.48
N PHE A 142 11.17 -9.94 11.44
CA PHE A 142 12.62 -10.02 11.24
C PHE A 142 13.02 -11.07 10.19
N ASP A 143 12.25 -12.14 10.08
CA ASP A 143 12.48 -13.28 9.20
C ASP A 143 11.15 -14.03 8.93
N SER A 144 11.23 -15.20 8.29
CA SER A 144 10.08 -16.04 7.97
C SER A 144 9.55 -16.88 9.13
N THR A 145 9.97 -16.63 10.38
CA THR A 145 9.51 -17.37 11.56
C THR A 145 8.23 -16.72 12.09
N PRO A 146 7.11 -17.48 12.13
CA PRO A 146 5.88 -16.96 12.70
C PRO A 146 6.08 -16.47 14.15
N GLY A 147 5.55 -15.29 14.46
CA GLY A 147 5.63 -14.68 15.79
C GLY A 147 6.88 -13.81 16.03
N ASN A 148 7.87 -13.81 15.14
CA ASN A 148 9.04 -12.92 15.23
C ASN A 148 8.75 -11.50 14.70
N VAL A 149 7.71 -10.87 15.28
CA VAL A 149 7.23 -9.54 14.90
C VAL A 149 8.21 -8.47 15.38
N SER A 150 8.71 -7.66 14.44
CA SER A 150 9.57 -6.50 14.72
C SER A 150 8.75 -5.25 15.02
N SER A 151 7.73 -4.98 14.20
CA SER A 151 6.87 -3.82 14.35
C SER A 151 5.49 -4.08 13.78
N SER A 152 4.52 -3.25 14.16
CA SER A 152 3.16 -3.34 13.67
C SER A 152 2.55 -1.95 13.50
N PHE A 153 1.70 -1.79 12.48
CA PHE A 153 1.13 -0.52 12.08
C PHE A 153 -0.37 -0.64 11.86
N MET A 154 -1.12 0.22 12.53
CA MET A 154 -2.56 0.36 12.35
C MET A 154 -2.85 0.94 10.96
N PRO A 155 -3.89 0.47 10.25
CA PRO A 155 -4.22 0.98 8.93
C PRO A 155 -5.02 2.30 9.03
N LEU A 156 -4.42 3.31 9.66
CA LEU A 156 -5.05 4.61 9.91
C LEU A 156 -5.32 5.35 8.59
N HIS A 157 -6.39 6.15 8.57
CA HIS A 157 -6.73 6.93 7.38
C HIS A 157 -5.56 7.81 6.92
N ASN A 158 -5.37 7.84 5.60
CA ASN A 158 -4.41 8.69 4.93
C ASN A 158 -2.95 8.47 5.39
N THR A 159 -2.60 7.23 5.72
CA THR A 159 -1.23 6.83 6.08
C THR A 159 -0.60 5.99 4.98
N ALA A 160 0.61 6.35 4.56
CA ALA A 160 1.40 5.60 3.60
C ALA A 160 2.47 4.78 4.31
N PHE A 161 2.67 3.56 3.84
CA PHE A 161 3.78 2.68 4.19
C PHE A 161 4.55 2.34 2.91
N ALA A 162 5.81 2.77 2.83
CA ALA A 162 6.67 2.49 1.69
C ALA A 162 7.76 1.50 2.10
N PHE A 163 8.12 0.55 1.23
CA PHE A 163 9.19 -0.40 1.50
C PHE A 163 9.89 -0.91 0.23
N GLU A 164 11.13 -1.33 0.41
CA GLU A 164 11.90 -2.12 -0.56
C GLU A 164 11.46 -3.59 -0.49
N ILE A 165 11.05 -4.14 -1.63
CA ILE A 165 10.71 -5.55 -1.80
C ILE A 165 12.02 -6.35 -1.93
N SER A 166 12.20 -7.33 -1.07
CA SER A 166 13.38 -8.19 -1.03
C SER A 166 13.03 -9.59 -0.48
N PRO A 167 13.93 -10.58 -0.60
CA PRO A 167 13.72 -11.89 0.04
C PRO A 167 13.51 -11.81 1.56
N ARG A 168 13.84 -10.67 2.19
CA ARG A 168 13.73 -10.42 3.63
C ARG A 168 12.57 -9.52 4.02
N SER A 169 11.78 -9.00 3.07
CA SER A 169 10.68 -8.06 3.38
C SER A 169 9.43 -8.76 3.91
N PHE A 170 9.57 -9.59 4.94
CA PHE A 170 8.48 -10.39 5.50
C PHE A 170 7.45 -9.52 6.21
N HIS A 171 6.21 -9.62 5.75
CA HIS A 171 5.08 -8.90 6.31
C HIS A 171 3.79 -9.69 6.18
N ALA A 172 2.78 -9.31 6.97
CA ALA A 172 1.45 -9.91 6.98
C ALA A 172 0.41 -8.86 7.35
N VAL A 173 -0.87 -9.16 7.11
CA VAL A 173 -1.98 -8.35 7.61
C VAL A 173 -2.82 -9.24 8.54
N SER A 174 -2.95 -8.81 9.80
CA SER A 174 -3.73 -9.56 10.79
C SER A 174 -5.20 -9.65 10.38
N THR A 175 -5.90 -10.66 10.91
CA THR A 175 -7.31 -10.89 10.60
C THR A 175 -8.16 -9.64 10.86
N ILE A 176 -9.04 -9.32 9.92
CA ILE A 176 -10.09 -8.33 10.12
C ILE A 176 -11.16 -8.92 11.04
N ASN A 177 -11.38 -8.31 12.19
CA ASN A 177 -12.43 -8.71 13.12
C ASN A 177 -13.76 -8.01 12.79
N SER A 178 -13.70 -6.77 12.30
CA SER A 178 -14.86 -5.95 11.92
C SER A 178 -14.46 -4.78 11.01
N GLY A 179 -15.41 -4.30 10.20
CA GLY A 179 -15.19 -3.20 9.24
C GLY A 179 -14.70 -3.67 7.87
N GLU A 180 -14.46 -2.70 6.99
CA GLU A 180 -13.87 -2.91 5.66
C GLU A 180 -12.56 -2.11 5.58
N ARG A 181 -11.45 -2.80 5.34
CA ARG A 181 -10.10 -2.21 5.27
C ARG A 181 -9.72 -1.97 3.82
N PHE A 182 -9.57 -0.72 3.41
CA PHE A 182 -9.14 -0.33 2.09
C PHE A 182 -7.65 0.06 2.06
N THR A 183 -6.98 -0.33 0.97
CA THR A 183 -5.59 0.03 0.70
C THR A 183 -5.40 0.29 -0.78
N ILE A 184 -4.77 1.41 -1.14
CA ILE A 184 -4.20 1.59 -2.48
C ILE A 184 -2.77 1.07 -2.46
N VAL A 185 -2.40 0.33 -3.49
CA VAL A 185 -1.07 -0.24 -3.67
C VAL A 185 -0.46 0.33 -4.94
N LEU A 186 0.68 1.00 -4.81
CA LEU A 186 1.51 1.41 -5.93
C LEU A 186 2.76 0.54 -5.94
N SER A 187 2.99 -0.16 -7.05
CA SER A 187 4.14 -1.02 -7.26
C SER A 187 5.08 -0.41 -8.30
N PHE A 188 6.35 -0.25 -7.91
CA PHE A 188 7.39 0.39 -8.70
C PHE A 188 8.46 -0.61 -9.12
N PHE A 189 9.01 -0.39 -10.32
CA PHE A 189 10.02 -1.25 -10.93
C PHE A 189 11.33 -0.50 -11.06
N LYS A 190 12.46 -1.15 -10.80
CA LYS A 190 13.79 -0.55 -11.06
C LYS A 190 13.94 -0.24 -12.54
N ALA A 191 14.65 0.84 -12.85
CA ALA A 191 15.07 1.13 -14.21
C ALA A 191 15.97 -0.02 -14.73
N GLU A 192 15.74 -0.47 -15.96
CA GLU A 192 16.68 -1.36 -16.64
C GLU A 192 17.97 -0.58 -16.93
N LYS A 193 19.11 -1.19 -16.65
CA LYS A 193 20.43 -0.64 -17.02
C LYS A 193 20.85 -1.13 -18.39
#